data_AF-A0A6L3T5D7-F1
#
_entry.id   AF-A0A6L3T5D7-F1
#
_cell.length_a   1.000
_cell.length_b   1.000
_cell.length_c   1.000
_cell.angle_alpha   90.00
_cell.angle_beta   90.00
_cell.angle_gamma   90.00
#
_symmetry.space_group_name_H-M   'P 1'
#
loop_
_entity.id
_entity.type
_entity.pdbx_description
1 polymer ?
#
loop_
_entity_poly.entity_id
_entity_poly.type
_entity_poly.pdbx_seq_one_letter_code
_entity_poly.pdbx_strand_id
1 'polypeptide(L)'
;MTLRAVALLDERRWRQARTWDAAEAIGIALRHLRQSGPSGPRADLVMGAVMAHALRGDAAACNVLAFALRRLGLRCRNARARRLARDWARWPTMLRSGRGSA
;
A
#
# COMPACT_ATOMS: atom_id res chain seq x y z
N MET A 1 0.60 -14.54 5.09
CA MET A 1 1.93 -13.90 5.18
C MET A 1 1.91 -12.84 6.28
N THR A 2 2.42 -13.18 7.46
CA THR A 2 2.34 -12.39 8.70
C THR A 2 3.48 -11.39 8.76
N LEU A 3 3.26 -10.15 8.30
CA LEU A 3 4.20 -9.04 8.53
C LEU A 3 4.43 -8.77 10.03
N ARG A 4 3.59 -9.33 10.91
CA ARG A 4 3.52 -9.15 12.38
C ARG A 4 4.80 -9.50 13.17
N ALA A 5 5.85 -10.03 12.55
CA ALA A 5 7.16 -10.21 13.22
C ALA A 5 8.29 -9.32 12.67
N VAL A 6 8.15 -8.72 11.48
CA VAL A 6 9.25 -7.98 10.85
C VAL A 6 9.41 -6.60 11.50
N ALA A 7 10.61 -6.32 12.02
CA ALA A 7 11.02 -4.99 12.45
C ALA A 7 11.77 -4.30 11.30
N LEU A 8 11.37 -3.07 10.98
CA LEU A 8 12.17 -2.18 10.15
C LEU A 8 13.09 -1.40 11.08
N LEU A 9 14.37 -1.74 11.10
CA LEU A 9 15.38 -0.97 11.83
C LEU A 9 15.38 0.48 11.27
N ASP A 10 15.49 1.46 12.16
CA ASP A 10 15.43 2.92 11.90
C ASP A 10 14.06 3.54 11.54
N GLU A 11 12.95 2.82 11.67
CA GLU A 11 11.61 3.41 11.50
C GLU A 11 10.85 3.41 12.83
N ARG A 12 11.01 4.48 13.62
CA ARG A 12 10.41 4.63 14.97
C ARG A 12 8.90 4.38 15.00
N ARG A 13 8.21 4.64 13.89
CA ARG A 13 6.74 4.53 13.75
C ARG A 13 6.26 3.22 13.11
N TRP A 14 7.20 2.31 12.81
CA TRP A 14 6.89 1.04 12.15
C TRP A 14 5.97 0.14 12.97
N ARG A 15 6.12 0.16 14.31
CA ARG A 15 5.27 -0.64 15.19
C ARG A 15 3.80 -0.22 15.07
N GLN A 16 3.50 1.08 15.05
CA GLN A 16 2.15 1.63 14.91
C GLN A 16 1.58 1.36 13.51
N ALA A 17 2.38 1.62 12.47
CA ALA A 17 2.00 1.41 11.08
C ALA A 17 1.50 -0.02 10.80
N ARG A 18 2.10 -1.00 11.47
CA ARG A 18 1.83 -2.41 11.22
C ARG A 18 0.66 -2.99 12.02
N THR A 19 0.25 -2.34 13.10
CA THR A 19 -0.79 -2.90 13.99
C THR A 19 -2.15 -2.28 13.73
N TRP A 20 -2.28 -0.94 13.70
CA TRP A 20 -3.60 -0.30 13.67
C TRP A 20 -3.65 1.06 12.98
N ASP A 21 -2.52 1.66 12.63
CA ASP A 21 -2.49 3.00 12.07
C ASP A 21 -2.21 2.99 10.57
N ALA A 22 -3.27 3.12 9.78
CA ALA A 22 -3.17 3.21 8.33
C ALA A 22 -2.44 4.48 7.88
N ALA A 23 -2.61 5.61 8.60
CA ALA A 23 -1.95 6.87 8.26
C ALA A 23 -0.43 6.77 8.43
N GLU A 24 0.05 6.11 9.48
CA GLU A 24 1.49 5.86 9.64
C GLU A 24 2.04 4.93 8.56
N ALA A 25 1.32 3.85 8.22
CA ALA A 25 1.74 2.97 7.13
C ALA A 25 1.84 3.71 5.79
N ILE A 26 0.86 4.55 5.49
CA ILE A 26 0.82 5.39 4.30
C ILE A 26 1.96 6.43 4.32
N GLY A 27 2.18 7.11 5.44
CA GLY A 27 3.23 8.12 5.57
C GLY A 27 4.63 7.54 5.34
N ILE A 28 4.90 6.37 5.93
CA ILE A 28 6.16 5.64 5.71
C ILE A 28 6.30 5.21 4.24
N ALA A 29 5.22 4.70 3.63
CA ALA A 29 5.20 4.31 2.23
C ALA A 29 5.51 5.48 1.28
N LEU A 30 4.83 6.62 1.45
CA LEU A 30 5.04 7.80 0.62
C LEU A 30 6.46 8.35 0.77
N ARG A 31 6.98 8.42 2.00
CA ARG A 31 8.35 8.83 2.29
C ARG A 31 9.36 7.93 1.59
N HIS A 32 9.20 6.61 1.73
CA HIS A 32 10.10 5.64 1.10
C HIS A 32 10.03 5.67 -0.43
N LEU A 33 8.82 5.68 -0.99
CA LEU A 33 8.61 5.80 -2.44
C LEU A 33 9.25 7.06 -3.00
N ARG A 34 9.22 8.18 -2.27
CA ARG A 34 9.87 9.44 -2.69
C ARG A 34 11.39 9.34 -2.66
N GLN A 35 11.97 8.78 -1.61
CA GLN A 35 13.42 8.77 -1.38
C GLN A 35 14.15 7.65 -2.12
N SER A 36 13.59 6.44 -2.13
CA SER A 36 14.28 5.22 -2.59
C SER A 36 13.59 4.56 -3.79
N GLY A 37 12.34 4.93 -4.07
CA GLY A 37 11.56 4.36 -5.16
C GLY A 37 10.77 3.10 -4.76
N PRO A 38 10.13 2.42 -5.74
CA PRO A 38 9.14 1.38 -5.51
C PRO A 38 9.71 -0.05 -5.51
N SER A 39 10.99 -0.24 -5.20
CA SER A 39 11.65 -1.55 -5.35
C SER A 39 12.60 -1.85 -4.21
N GLY A 40 12.76 -3.14 -3.91
CA GLY A 40 13.66 -3.65 -2.88
C GLY A 40 12.93 -4.09 -1.59
N PRO A 41 13.63 -4.80 -0.68
CA PRO A 41 12.99 -5.46 0.46
C PRO A 41 12.24 -4.51 1.40
N ARG A 42 12.76 -3.29 1.58
CA ARG A 42 12.10 -2.26 2.40
C ARG A 42 10.79 -1.79 1.76
N ALA A 43 10.78 -1.60 0.44
CA ALA A 43 9.57 -1.24 -0.29
C ALA A 43 8.52 -2.36 -0.19
N ASP A 44 8.93 -3.62 -0.34
CA ASP A 44 8.02 -4.77 -0.26
C ASP A 44 7.37 -4.90 1.12
N LEU A 45 8.14 -4.69 2.19
CA LEU A 45 7.63 -4.72 3.57
C LEU A 45 6.63 -3.59 3.82
N VAL A 46 7.00 -2.36 3.47
CA VAL A 46 6.16 -1.18 3.71
C VAL A 46 4.88 -1.26 2.86
N MET A 47 4.99 -1.63 1.59
CA MET A 47 3.82 -1.81 0.71
C MET A 47 2.95 -2.99 1.16
N GLY A 48 3.53 -4.04 1.74
CA GLY A 48 2.78 -5.12 2.37
C GLY A 48 1.93 -4.65 3.56
N ALA A 49 2.43 -3.71 4.38
CA ALA A 49 1.65 -3.13 5.46
C ALA A 49 0.50 -2.27 4.94
N VAL A 50 0.74 -1.45 3.91
CA VAL A 50 -0.31 -0.70 3.21
C VAL A 50 -1.35 -1.64 2.62
N MET A 51 -0.93 -2.74 2.01
CA MET A 51 -1.82 -3.78 1.47
C MET A 51 -2.73 -4.38 2.53
N ALA A 52 -2.21 -4.68 3.72
CA ALA A 52 -3.03 -5.20 4.82
C ALA A 52 -4.14 -4.21 5.23
N HIS A 53 -3.86 -2.91 5.23
CA HIS A 53 -4.88 -1.87 5.54
C HIS A 53 -5.88 -1.68 4.39
N ALA A 54 -5.41 -1.71 3.14
CA ALA A 54 -6.28 -1.64 1.97
C ALA A 54 -7.28 -2.81 1.93
N LEU A 55 -6.83 -4.02 2.28
CA LEU A 55 -7.68 -5.21 2.40
C LEU A 55 -8.71 -5.11 3.54
N ARG A 56 -8.47 -4.29 4.57
CA ARG A 56 -9.45 -3.95 5.62
C ARG A 56 -10.42 -2.85 5.21
N GLY A 57 -10.29 -2.31 4.00
CA GLY A 57 -11.19 -1.31 3.44
C GLY A 57 -10.73 0.13 3.60
N ASP A 58 -9.48 0.38 3.98
CA ASP A 58 -8.93 1.73 3.99
C ASP A 58 -8.76 2.26 2.55
N ALA A 59 -9.54 3.29 2.21
CA ALA A 59 -9.57 3.87 0.87
C ALA A 59 -8.25 4.60 0.52
N ALA A 60 -7.59 5.21 1.49
CA ALA A 60 -6.32 5.92 1.27
C ALA A 60 -5.20 4.92 0.97
N ALA A 61 -5.17 3.78 1.69
CA ALA A 61 -4.23 2.70 1.44
C ALA A 61 -4.41 2.09 0.03
N CYS A 62 -5.66 1.93 -0.43
CA CYS A 62 -5.95 1.50 -1.81
C CYS A 62 -5.35 2.48 -2.84
N ASN A 63 -5.52 3.77 -2.64
CA ASN A 63 -4.98 4.81 -3.54
C ASN A 63 -3.44 4.82 -3.54
N VAL A 64 -2.80 4.58 -2.40
CA VAL A 64 -1.35 4.49 -2.28
C VAL A 64 -0.80 3.26 -3.01
N LEU A 65 -1.47 2.11 -2.92
CA LEU A 65 -1.13 0.93 -3.73
C LEU A 65 -1.24 1.22 -5.22
N ALA A 66 -2.34 1.85 -5.65
CA ALA A 66 -2.54 2.23 -7.04
C ALA A 66 -1.42 3.14 -7.54
N PHE A 67 -1.03 4.14 -6.75
CA PHE A 67 0.08 5.04 -7.05
C PHE A 67 1.42 4.29 -7.18
N ALA A 68 1.76 3.44 -6.20
CA ALA A 68 3.02 2.68 -6.19
C ALA A 68 3.12 1.73 -7.38
N LEU A 69 2.05 0.98 -7.67
CA LEU A 69 1.96 0.05 -8.80
C LEU A 69 2.02 0.79 -10.14
N ARG A 70 1.42 1.98 -10.25
CA ARG A 70 1.53 2.82 -11.45
C ARG A 70 2.98 3.24 -11.69
N ARG A 71 3.69 3.70 -10.64
CA ARG A 71 5.13 4.04 -10.73
C ARG A 71 5.98 2.84 -11.13
N LEU A 72 5.75 1.68 -10.51
CA LEU A 72 6.46 0.45 -10.86
C LEU A 72 6.19 0.02 -12.31
N GLY A 73 4.94 0.06 -12.74
CA GLY A 73 4.51 -0.30 -14.10
C GLY A 73 5.04 0.64 -15.18
N LEU A 74 5.28 1.91 -14.86
CA LEU A 74 5.98 2.85 -15.76
C LEU A 74 7.48 2.55 -15.80
N ARG A 75 8.13 2.40 -14.65
CA ARG A 75 9.58 2.18 -14.54
C ARG A 75 10.03 0.87 -15.19
N CYS A 76 9.33 -0.22 -14.94
CA CYS A 76 9.70 -1.56 -15.41
C CYS A 76 8.94 -1.99 -16.67
N ARG A 77 8.19 -1.07 -17.31
CA ARG A 77 7.25 -1.35 -18.42
C ARG A 77 6.27 -2.51 -18.14
N ASN A 78 5.97 -2.79 -16.87
CA ASN A 78 5.16 -3.93 -16.45
C ASN A 78 3.65 -3.65 -16.63
N ALA A 79 3.04 -4.29 -17.63
CA ALA A 79 1.61 -4.15 -17.94
C ALA A 79 0.69 -4.68 -16.82
N ARG A 80 1.10 -5.75 -16.13
CA ARG A 80 0.33 -6.32 -15.00
C ARG A 80 0.27 -5.33 -13.85
N ALA A 81 1.37 -4.67 -13.51
CA ALA A 81 1.40 -3.64 -12.48
C ALA A 81 0.49 -2.45 -12.82
N ARG A 82 0.48 -2.00 -14.09
CA ARG A 82 -0.45 -0.94 -14.57
C ARG A 82 -1.91 -1.36 -14.49
N ARG A 83 -2.23 -2.62 -14.78
CA ARG A 83 -3.58 -3.16 -14.62
C ARG A 83 -3.99 -3.16 -13.14
N LEU A 84 -3.18 -3.76 -12.27
CA LEU A 84 -3.45 -3.79 -10.83
C LEU A 84 -3.61 -2.38 -10.24
N ALA A 85 -2.83 -1.40 -10.72
CA ALA A 85 -2.99 -0.02 -10.31
C ALA A 85 -4.40 0.54 -10.58
N ARG A 86 -4.99 0.21 -11.73
CA ARG A 86 -6.37 0.62 -12.07
C ARG A 86 -7.40 -0.11 -11.21
N ASP A 87 -7.18 -1.39 -10.95
CA ASP A 87 -8.08 -2.20 -10.13
C ASP A 87 -8.13 -1.66 -8.69
N TRP A 88 -6.96 -1.36 -8.10
CA TRP A 88 -6.85 -0.75 -6.77
C TRP A 88 -7.44 0.66 -6.69
N ALA A 89 -7.33 1.48 -7.74
CA ALA A 89 -7.93 2.81 -7.77
C ALA A 89 -9.47 2.77 -7.77
N ARG A 90 -10.07 1.68 -8.26
CA ARG A 90 -11.53 1.49 -8.29
C ARG A 90 -12.07 0.78 -7.04
N TRP A 91 -11.20 0.14 -6.28
CA TRP A 91 -11.54 -0.64 -5.09
C TRP A 91 -12.34 0.13 -4.03
N PRO A 92 -12.00 1.39 -3.69
CA PRO A 92 -12.77 2.16 -2.72
C PRO A 92 -14.24 2.38 -3.15
N THR A 93 -14.47 2.56 -4.44
CA THR A 93 -15.81 2.75 -5.02
C THR A 93 -16.62 1.45 -4.93
N MET A 94 -16.00 0.30 -5.22
CA MET A 94 -16.64 -1.01 -5.10
C MET A 94 -17.05 -1.33 -3.66
N LEU A 95 -16.21 -0.98 -2.67
CA LEU A 95 -16.52 -1.15 -1.24
C LEU A 95 -17.64 -0.22 -0.74
N ARG A 96 -17.95 0.85 -1.47
CA ARG A 96 -19.05 1.77 -1.16
C ARG A 96 -20.37 1.27 -1.77
N SER A 97 -20.35 0.81 -3.02
CA SER A 97 -21.55 0.26 -3.66
C SER A 97 -22.02 -1.06 -3.05
N GLY A 98 -21.12 -1.90 -2.55
CA GLY A 98 -21.49 -3.15 -1.84
C GLY A 98 -22.10 -2.96 -0.45
N ARG A 99 -21.99 -1.76 0.16
CA ARG A 99 -22.57 -1.43 1.47
C ARG A 99 -23.91 -0.69 1.41
N GLY A 100 -24.40 -0.36 0.21
CA GLY A 100 -25.70 0.29 0.01
C GLY A 100 -26.86 -0.66 -0.33
N SER A 101 -26.64 -1.97 -0.29
CA SER A 101 -27.64 -3.01 -0.64
C SER A 101 -27.92 -4.01 0.48
N ALA A 102 -27.67 -3.64 1.75
CA ALA A 102 -27.94 -4.48 2.92
C ALA A 102 -28.97 -3.81 3.83
#